data_AF-A0A3R5ZKL0-F1
#
_entry.id   AF-A0A3R5ZKL0-F1
#
_cell.length_a   1.000
_cell.length_b   1.000
_cell.length_c   1.000
_cell.angle_alpha   90.00
_cell.angle_beta   90.00
_cell.angle_gamma   90.00
#
_symmetry.space_group_name_H-M   'P 1'
#
loop_
_entity.id
_entity.type
_entity.pdbx_description
1 polymer ?
#
loop_
_entity_poly.entity_id
_entity_poly.type
_entity_poly.pdbx_seq_one_letter_code
_entity_poly.pdbx_strand_id
1 'polypeptide(L)'
;MKRIELFWNILYYCTYTLLYRCFRAIDPFRLIDNKHTRKFYKKDSIFWQSLDFMRRTEEREKDFSPFILMESIGGTCIFTILLIFTFLNVIMIATHIPLYGVVFRDFGNTISFLLIVLLLLYVPNQLFLFKNGRYISYFKQFRKEPTNKYLKCYYLSYILALIACSFSFILIELTKDKIEYFANNAG
;
A
#
# COMPACT_ATOMS: atom_id res chain seq x y z
N MET A 1 8.46 19.11 3.66
CA MET A 1 8.91 17.78 3.21
C MET A 1 9.32 16.84 4.35
N LYS A 2 10.21 17.23 5.29
CA LYS A 2 10.70 16.33 6.37
C LYS A 2 9.61 15.62 7.21
N ARG A 3 8.46 16.27 7.48
CA ARG A 3 7.37 15.66 8.28
C ARG A 3 6.61 14.55 7.52
N ILE A 4 6.31 14.78 6.24
CA ILE A 4 5.64 13.77 5.39
C ILE A 4 6.56 12.57 5.18
N GLU A 5 7.84 12.84 4.93
CA GLU A 5 8.86 11.80 4.81
C GLU A 5 8.97 10.97 6.09
N LEU A 6 9.06 11.63 7.26
CA LEU A 6 9.09 10.95 8.56
C LEU A 6 7.84 10.08 8.75
N PHE A 7 6.65 10.62 8.49
CA PHE A 7 5.40 9.89 8.58
C PHE A 7 5.38 8.65 7.66
N TRP A 8 5.82 8.81 6.42
CA TRP A 8 5.89 7.72 5.43
C TRP A 8 6.85 6.61 5.89
N ASN A 9 8.00 6.98 6.44
CA ASN A 9 8.96 6.02 6.99
C ASN A 9 8.43 5.32 8.26
N ILE A 10 7.63 6.01 9.09
CA ILE A 10 6.93 5.39 10.23
C ILE A 10 5.93 4.34 9.73
N LEU A 11 5.14 4.65 8.69
CA LEU A 11 4.20 3.69 8.09
C LEU A 11 4.92 2.45 7.58
N TYR A 12 6.00 2.66 6.82
CA TYR A 12 6.80 1.56 6.27
C TYR A 12 7.46 0.71 7.37
N TYR A 13 8.06 1.35 8.38
CA TYR A 13 8.69 0.67 9.52
C TYR A 13 7.70 -0.14 10.37
N CYS A 14 6.52 0.42 10.64
CA CYS A 14 5.50 -0.28 11.42
C CYS A 14 4.94 -1.48 10.64
N THR A 15 4.69 -1.31 9.34
CA THR A 15 4.27 -2.42 8.45
C THR A 15 5.33 -3.53 8.48
N TYR A 16 6.60 -3.17 8.31
CA TYR A 16 7.72 -4.10 8.40
C TYR A 16 7.76 -4.83 9.73
N THR A 17 7.64 -4.11 10.84
CA THR A 17 7.72 -4.70 12.18
C THR A 17 6.56 -5.67 12.44
N LEU A 18 5.34 -5.34 11.98
CA LEU A 18 4.18 -6.21 12.10
C LEU A 18 4.33 -7.46 11.23
N LEU A 19 4.68 -7.30 9.95
CA LEU A 19 4.92 -8.42 9.05
C LEU A 19 6.07 -9.29 9.54
N TYR A 20 7.15 -8.71 10.06
CA TYR A 20 8.26 -9.46 10.63
C TYR A 20 7.82 -10.32 11.82
N ARG A 21 6.99 -9.78 12.71
CA ARG A 21 6.41 -10.55 13.82
C ARG A 21 5.52 -11.69 13.32
N CYS A 22 4.66 -11.43 12.33
CA CYS A 22 3.75 -12.42 11.76
C CYS A 22 4.53 -13.53 11.02
N PHE A 23 5.43 -13.15 10.12
CA PHE A 23 6.16 -14.09 9.27
C PHE A 23 7.22 -14.89 10.02
N ARG A 24 7.85 -14.33 11.05
CA ARG A 24 8.76 -15.09 11.92
C ARG A 24 8.06 -16.27 12.60
N ALA A 25 6.76 -16.17 12.86
CA ALA A 25 5.99 -17.25 13.46
C ALA A 25 5.62 -18.36 12.45
N ILE A 26 5.59 -18.05 11.15
CA ILE A 26 4.99 -18.92 10.12
C ILE A 26 6.04 -19.51 9.15
N ASP A 27 7.21 -18.89 9.00
CA ASP A 27 8.25 -19.23 8.01
C ASP A 27 7.72 -19.16 6.56
N PRO A 28 7.82 -17.99 5.89
CA PRO A 28 7.25 -17.77 4.57
C PRO A 28 7.78 -18.73 3.50
N PHE A 29 9.06 -19.10 3.57
CA PHE A 29 9.65 -20.00 2.57
C PHE A 29 9.06 -21.39 2.68
N ARG A 30 8.75 -21.84 3.89
CA ARG A 30 8.09 -23.13 4.10
C ARG A 30 6.64 -23.14 3.60
N LEU A 31 5.93 -22.02 3.72
CA LEU A 31 4.61 -21.85 3.11
C LEU A 31 4.68 -21.91 1.58
N ILE A 32 5.66 -21.22 1.00
CA ILE A 32 5.84 -21.14 -0.45
C ILE A 32 6.36 -22.46 -1.02
N ASP A 33 7.24 -23.16 -0.31
CA ASP A 33 7.79 -24.46 -0.69
C ASP A 33 6.93 -25.62 -0.19
N ASN A 34 5.72 -25.76 -0.76
CA ASN A 34 4.79 -26.82 -0.44
C ASN A 34 4.56 -27.79 -1.61
N LYS A 35 3.84 -28.89 -1.36
CA LYS A 35 3.60 -29.94 -2.36
C LYS A 35 2.90 -29.43 -3.62
N HIS A 36 2.01 -28.44 -3.48
CA HIS A 36 1.26 -27.88 -4.60
C HIS A 36 2.13 -26.98 -5.47
N THR A 37 2.93 -26.09 -4.88
CA THR A 37 3.85 -25.22 -5.62
C THR A 37 4.94 -25.99 -6.33
N ARG A 38 5.50 -27.05 -5.72
CA ARG A 38 6.44 -27.98 -6.38
C ARG A 38 5.84 -28.71 -7.59
N LYS A 39 4.54 -28.95 -7.59
CA LYS A 39 3.83 -29.58 -8.72
C LYS A 39 3.52 -28.57 -9.83
N PHE A 40 3.29 -27.30 -9.47
CA PHE A 40 2.87 -26.26 -10.40
C PHE A 40 4.05 -25.63 -11.16
N TYR A 41 5.20 -25.43 -10.50
CA TYR A 41 6.36 -24.78 -11.09
C TYR A 41 7.46 -25.79 -11.43
N LYS A 42 7.91 -25.78 -12.70
CA LYS A 42 9.10 -26.53 -13.14
C LYS A 42 10.30 -26.11 -12.29
N LYS A 43 11.17 -27.07 -11.94
CA LYS A 43 12.32 -26.87 -11.04
C LYS A 43 13.26 -25.74 -11.48
N ASP A 44 13.43 -25.55 -12.80
CA ASP A 44 14.30 -24.51 -13.36
C ASP A 44 13.55 -23.20 -13.69
N SER A 45 12.32 -23.04 -13.22
CA SER A 45 11.54 -21.83 -13.48
C SER A 45 12.14 -20.61 -12.77
N ILE A 46 11.88 -19.44 -13.36
CA ILE A 46 12.24 -18.13 -12.79
C ILE A 46 11.75 -17.99 -11.34
N PHE A 47 10.62 -18.63 -11.02
CA PHE A 47 10.07 -18.65 -9.66
C PHE A 47 11.01 -19.28 -8.63
N TRP A 48 11.55 -20.47 -8.90
CA TRP A 48 12.47 -21.10 -7.94
C TRP A 48 13.81 -20.37 -7.89
N GLN A 49 14.28 -19.83 -9.02
CA GLN A 49 15.50 -19.02 -9.07
C GLN A 49 15.37 -17.73 -8.23
N SER A 50 14.23 -17.05 -8.30
CA SER A 50 13.98 -15.86 -7.50
C SER A 50 13.82 -16.18 -6.02
N LEU A 51 13.15 -17.28 -5.68
CA LEU A 51 13.02 -17.76 -4.29
C LEU A 51 14.40 -18.07 -3.68
N ASP A 52 15.25 -18.77 -4.42
CA ASP A 52 16.63 -19.08 -4.03
C ASP A 52 17.46 -17.81 -3.86
N PHE A 53 17.33 -16.84 -4.78
CA PHE A 53 17.99 -15.55 -4.67
C PHE A 53 17.59 -14.81 -3.40
N MET A 54 16.28 -14.76 -3.10
CA MET A 54 15.75 -14.12 -1.90
C MET A 54 16.30 -14.79 -0.64
N ARG A 55 16.30 -16.13 -0.59
CA ARG A 55 16.85 -16.90 0.53
C ARG A 55 18.33 -16.63 0.76
N ARG A 56 19.15 -16.67 -0.30
CA ARG A 56 20.59 -16.36 -0.22
C ARG A 56 20.87 -14.90 0.18
N THR A 57 19.97 -13.99 -0.19
CA THR A 57 20.09 -12.57 0.18
C THR A 57 19.75 -12.38 1.65
N GLU A 58 18.73 -13.07 2.17
CA GLU A 58 18.38 -13.06 3.58
C GLU A 58 19.45 -13.67 4.49
N GLU A 59 20.13 -14.72 4.04
CA GLU A 59 21.30 -15.28 4.75
C GLU A 59 22.49 -14.29 4.80
N ARG A 60 22.63 -13.43 3.79
CA ARG A 60 23.67 -12.38 3.73
C ARG A 60 23.30 -11.14 4.52
N GLU A 61 22.06 -10.65 4.37
CA GLU A 61 21.56 -9.45 5.02
C GLU A 61 21.05 -9.79 6.43
N LYS A 62 21.96 -9.76 7.41
CA LYS A 62 21.63 -10.03 8.82
C LYS A 62 20.81 -8.91 9.48
N ASP A 63 20.82 -7.70 8.90
CA ASP A 63 20.20 -6.52 9.51
C ASP A 63 18.69 -6.42 9.23
N PHE A 64 18.24 -6.86 8.04
CA PHE A 64 16.86 -6.81 7.59
C PHE A 64 16.53 -7.99 6.67
N SER A 65 15.35 -8.60 6.83
CA SER A 65 14.82 -9.55 5.85
C SER A 65 14.37 -8.84 4.55
N PRO A 66 14.99 -9.11 3.39
CA PRO A 66 14.63 -8.50 2.10
C PRO A 66 13.21 -8.84 1.66
N PHE A 67 12.76 -10.06 1.94
CA PHE A 67 11.39 -10.51 1.66
C PHE A 67 10.36 -9.63 2.36
N ILE A 68 10.55 -9.42 3.66
CA ILE A 68 9.60 -8.64 4.46
C ILE A 68 9.65 -7.16 4.07
N LEU A 69 10.81 -6.63 3.70
CA LEU A 69 10.93 -5.25 3.18
C LEU A 69 10.10 -5.06 1.90
N MET A 70 10.12 -6.02 0.98
CA MET A 70 9.33 -5.97 -0.24
C MET A 70 7.83 -5.99 0.06
N GLU A 71 7.38 -6.91 0.92
CA GLU A 71 5.97 -7.00 1.34
C GLU A 71 5.49 -5.76 2.10
N SER A 72 6.38 -5.10 2.85
CA SER A 72 6.05 -3.90 3.62
C SER A 72 5.65 -2.71 2.76
N ILE A 73 6.03 -2.70 1.47
CA ILE A 73 5.59 -1.70 0.50
C ILE A 73 4.06 -1.76 0.35
N GLY A 74 3.49 -2.97 0.42
CA GLY A 74 2.06 -3.21 0.37
C GLY A 74 1.28 -2.40 1.40
N GLY A 75 1.80 -2.25 2.62
CA GLY A 75 1.17 -1.40 3.65
C GLY A 75 1.08 0.06 3.20
N THR A 76 2.20 0.67 2.79
CA THR A 76 2.18 2.05 2.29
C THR A 76 1.26 2.23 1.08
N CYS A 77 1.17 1.21 0.21
CA CYS A 77 0.24 1.23 -0.92
C CYS A 77 -1.23 1.20 -0.46
N ILE A 78 -1.60 0.30 0.46
CA ILE A 78 -2.97 0.22 1.01
C ILE A 78 -3.38 1.55 1.62
N PHE A 79 -2.52 2.16 2.43
CA PHE A 79 -2.79 3.46 3.02
C PHE A 79 -3.03 4.55 1.96
N THR A 80 -2.22 4.56 0.90
CA THR A 80 -2.36 5.50 -0.22
C THR A 80 -3.67 5.28 -0.98
N ILE A 81 -4.06 4.02 -1.21
CA ILE A 81 -5.32 3.67 -1.88
C ILE A 81 -6.51 4.20 -1.08
N LEU A 82 -6.52 4.04 0.25
CA LEU A 82 -7.58 4.59 1.11
C LEU A 82 -7.70 6.11 0.96
N LEU A 83 -6.58 6.83 0.91
CA LEU A 83 -6.58 8.27 0.70
C LEU A 83 -7.10 8.64 -0.70
N ILE A 84 -6.65 7.95 -1.75
CA ILE A 84 -7.11 8.19 -3.13
C ILE A 84 -8.63 8.04 -3.21
N PHE A 85 -9.20 6.95 -2.70
CA PHE A 85 -10.65 6.75 -2.69
C PHE A 85 -11.37 7.84 -1.90
N THR A 86 -10.85 8.22 -0.74
CA THR A 86 -11.44 9.31 0.07
C THR A 86 -11.48 10.62 -0.72
N PHE A 87 -10.38 11.00 -1.39
CA PHE A 87 -10.33 12.22 -2.20
C PHE A 87 -11.25 12.16 -3.42
N LEU A 88 -11.28 11.04 -4.15
CA LEU A 88 -12.19 10.86 -5.29
C LEU A 88 -13.65 10.99 -4.85
N ASN A 89 -14.00 10.39 -3.72
CA ASN A 89 -15.34 10.47 -3.15
C ASN A 89 -15.72 11.92 -2.79
N VAL A 90 -14.82 12.64 -2.12
CA VAL A 90 -15.05 14.06 -1.77
C VAL A 90 -15.20 14.93 -3.00
N ILE A 91 -14.39 14.73 -4.05
CA ILE A 91 -14.51 15.48 -5.31
C ILE A 91 -15.85 15.20 -5.96
N MET A 92 -16.29 13.93 -6.01
CA MET A 92 -17.59 13.57 -6.57
C MET A 92 -18.76 14.22 -5.82
N ILE A 93 -18.71 14.26 -4.49
CA ILE A 93 -19.72 14.93 -3.67
C ILE A 93 -19.71 16.45 -3.93
N ALA A 94 -18.52 17.08 -3.97
CA ALA A 94 -18.39 18.52 -4.11
C ALA A 94 -18.73 19.04 -5.51
N THR A 95 -18.42 18.26 -6.55
CA THR A 95 -18.62 18.66 -7.96
C THR A 95 -19.92 18.10 -8.55
N HIS A 96 -20.57 17.15 -7.88
CA HIS A 96 -21.71 16.38 -8.39
C HIS A 96 -21.43 15.65 -9.72
N ILE A 97 -20.14 15.41 -10.05
CA ILE A 97 -19.74 14.65 -11.24
C ILE A 97 -19.63 13.17 -10.88
N PRO A 98 -20.30 12.24 -11.58
CA PRO A 98 -20.23 10.81 -11.31
C PRO A 98 -18.89 10.22 -11.80
N LEU A 99 -17.80 10.53 -11.09
CA LEU A 99 -16.42 10.19 -11.46
C LEU A 99 -16.25 8.69 -11.74
N TYR A 100 -16.86 7.81 -10.95
CA TYR A 100 -16.80 6.37 -11.19
C TYR A 100 -17.44 5.97 -12.52
N GLY A 101 -18.55 6.61 -12.90
CA GLY A 101 -19.18 6.40 -14.20
C GLY A 101 -18.32 6.88 -15.37
N VAL A 102 -17.47 7.90 -15.17
CA VAL A 102 -16.51 8.35 -16.18
C VAL A 102 -15.31 7.41 -16.27
N VAL A 103 -14.76 7.01 -15.12
CA VAL A 103 -13.59 6.14 -15.01
C VAL A 103 -13.87 4.76 -15.60
N PHE A 104 -15.02 4.16 -15.28
CA PHE A 104 -15.39 2.81 -15.70
C PHE A 104 -16.24 2.77 -16.98
N ARG A 105 -16.38 3.90 -17.70
CA ARG A 105 -17.16 3.96 -18.94
C ARG A 105 -16.62 3.02 -20.01
N ASP A 106 -15.32 3.10 -20.25
CA ASP A 106 -14.63 2.38 -21.31
C ASP A 106 -13.27 1.87 -20.83
N PHE A 107 -12.75 0.87 -21.54
CA PHE A 107 -11.47 0.22 -21.23
C PHE A 107 -10.29 1.22 -21.21
N GLY A 108 -10.28 2.19 -22.13
CA GLY A 108 -9.24 3.23 -22.20
C GLY A 108 -9.22 4.11 -20.94
N ASN A 109 -10.38 4.55 -20.46
CA ASN A 109 -10.49 5.35 -19.24
C ASN A 109 -10.06 4.55 -18.01
N THR A 110 -10.45 3.27 -17.96
CA THR A 110 -10.09 2.37 -16.86
C THR A 110 -8.58 2.14 -16.80
N ILE A 111 -7.92 1.87 -17.94
CA ILE A 111 -6.46 1.73 -18.00
C ILE A 111 -5.78 3.04 -17.59
N SER A 112 -6.22 4.17 -18.13
CA SER A 112 -5.65 5.48 -17.82
C SER A 112 -5.71 5.75 -16.31
N PHE A 113 -6.87 5.48 -15.69
CA PHE A 113 -7.04 5.61 -14.25
C PHE A 113 -6.11 4.68 -13.46
N LEU A 114 -6.01 3.40 -13.85
CA LEU A 114 -5.11 2.44 -13.20
C LEU A 114 -3.64 2.88 -13.30
N LEU A 115 -3.21 3.43 -14.44
CA LEU A 115 -1.86 3.97 -14.60
C LEU A 115 -1.60 5.17 -13.70
N ILE A 116 -2.57 6.08 -13.57
CA ILE A 116 -2.49 7.22 -12.66
C ILE A 116 -2.38 6.74 -11.21
N VAL A 117 -3.22 5.79 -10.80
CA VAL A 117 -3.15 5.20 -9.45
C VAL A 117 -1.79 4.56 -9.23
N LEU A 118 -1.28 3.78 -10.19
CA LEU A 118 0.04 3.15 -10.08
C LEU A 118 1.17 4.18 -9.91
N LEU A 119 1.12 5.29 -10.65
CA LEU A 119 2.06 6.40 -10.49
C LEU A 119 1.96 7.04 -9.10
N LEU A 120 0.75 7.25 -8.59
CA LEU A 120 0.52 7.79 -7.25
C LEU A 120 1.00 6.86 -6.14
N LEU A 121 1.04 5.55 -6.37
CA LEU A 121 1.64 4.58 -5.44
C LEU A 121 3.17 4.56 -5.54
N TYR A 122 3.70 4.64 -6.76
CA TYR A 122 5.13 4.52 -7.01
C TYR A 122 5.92 5.76 -6.57
N VAL A 123 5.46 6.96 -6.96
CA VAL A 123 6.20 8.22 -6.77
C VAL A 123 6.50 8.51 -5.29
N PRO A 124 5.53 8.45 -4.35
CA PRO A 124 5.81 8.70 -2.93
C PRO A 124 6.79 7.68 -2.34
N ASN A 125 6.66 6.40 -2.71
CA ASN A 125 7.55 5.35 -2.22
C ASN A 125 8.99 5.56 -2.71
N GLN A 126 9.18 5.93 -3.98
CA GLN A 126 10.51 6.28 -4.47
C GLN A 126 11.08 7.52 -3.80
N LEU A 127 10.30 8.60 -3.70
CA LEU A 127 10.77 9.88 -3.19
C LEU A 127 11.06 9.87 -1.69
N PHE A 128 10.23 9.19 -0.89
CA PHE A 128 10.27 9.22 0.57
C PHE A 128 10.95 8.02 1.22
N LEU A 129 10.95 6.84 0.59
CA LEU A 129 11.57 5.62 1.15
C LEU A 129 12.90 5.29 0.48
N PHE A 130 12.88 5.09 -0.84
CA PHE A 130 13.98 4.42 -1.54
C PHE A 130 15.08 5.35 -2.02
N LYS A 131 14.79 6.63 -2.23
CA LYS A 131 15.79 7.61 -2.67
C LYS A 131 16.99 7.64 -1.72
N ASN A 132 18.14 7.17 -2.23
CA ASN A 132 19.43 7.04 -1.54
C ASN A 132 19.40 6.08 -0.33
N GLY A 133 18.51 5.08 -0.30
CA GLY A 133 18.42 4.12 0.80
C GLY A 133 18.01 4.76 2.14
N ARG A 134 17.31 5.90 2.11
CA ARG A 134 16.95 6.68 3.30
C ARG A 134 16.18 5.89 4.35
N TYR A 135 15.33 4.95 3.94
CA TYR A 135 14.59 4.11 4.90
C TYR A 135 15.51 3.38 5.89
N ILE A 136 16.74 3.03 5.49
CA ILE A 136 17.70 2.30 6.34
C ILE A 136 18.11 3.15 7.54
N SER A 137 18.35 4.45 7.35
CA SER A 137 18.75 5.35 8.45
C SER A 137 17.59 5.55 9.44
N TYR A 138 16.37 5.74 8.93
CA TYR A 138 15.17 5.81 9.77
C TYR A 138 14.92 4.51 10.54
N PHE A 139 15.07 3.34 9.91
CA PHE A 139 14.89 2.05 10.58
C PHE A 139 15.90 1.86 11.73
N LYS A 140 17.16 2.25 11.51
CA LYS A 140 18.19 2.22 12.56
C LYS A 140 17.87 3.17 13.72
N GLN A 141 17.29 4.33 13.42
CA GLN A 141 16.84 5.28 14.43
C GLN A 141 15.63 4.72 15.22
N PHE A 142 14.58 4.28 14.53
CA PHE A 142 13.35 3.80 15.16
C PHE A 142 13.55 2.53 15.99
N ARG A 143 14.51 1.67 15.63
CA ARG A 143 14.87 0.48 16.43
C ARG A 143 15.40 0.85 17.82
N LYS A 144 16.00 2.04 18.00
CA LYS A 144 16.51 2.52 19.30
C LYS A 144 15.43 3.15 20.18
N GLU A 145 14.28 3.48 19.59
CA GLU A 145 13.17 4.14 20.27
C GLU A 145 12.07 3.13 20.65
N PRO A 146 11.21 3.44 21.63
CA PRO A 146 10.15 2.54 22.05
C PRO A 146 9.14 2.32 20.91
N THR A 147 9.08 1.08 20.41
CA THR A 147 8.28 0.68 19.24
C THR A 147 6.79 1.01 19.39
N ASN A 148 6.29 1.00 20.63
CA ASN A 148 4.90 1.31 20.95
C ASN A 148 4.48 2.74 20.56
N LYS A 149 5.40 3.71 20.55
CA LYS A 149 5.10 5.10 20.15
C LYS A 149 4.70 5.17 18.68
N TYR A 150 5.49 4.53 17.82
CA TYR A 150 5.28 4.52 16.38
C TYR A 150 4.07 3.67 15.99
N LEU A 151 3.88 2.53 16.64
CA LEU A 151 2.70 1.67 16.44
C LEU A 151 1.39 2.38 16.77
N LYS A 152 1.34 3.18 17.85
CA LYS A 152 0.14 3.98 18.17
C LYS A 152 -0.20 4.96 17.05
N CYS A 153 0.80 5.69 16.54
CA CYS A 153 0.60 6.62 15.43
C CYS A 153 0.15 5.89 14.16
N TYR A 154 0.77 4.76 13.85
CA TYR A 154 0.41 3.90 12.72
C TYR A 154 -1.06 3.47 12.77
N TYR A 155 -1.51 2.86 13.89
CA TYR A 155 -2.89 2.41 14.03
C TYR A 155 -3.88 3.56 13.97
N LEU A 156 -3.58 4.67 14.65
CA LEU A 156 -4.44 5.86 14.62
C LEU A 156 -4.62 6.38 13.19
N SER A 157 -3.54 6.47 12.41
CA SER A 157 -3.61 6.94 11.03
C SER A 157 -4.41 6.00 10.13
N TYR A 158 -4.22 4.69 10.25
CA TYR A 158 -4.98 3.71 9.46
C TYR A 158 -6.47 3.71 9.83
N ILE A 159 -6.81 3.75 11.12
CA ILE A 159 -8.19 3.80 11.58
C ILE A 159 -8.86 5.07 11.08
N LEU A 160 -8.19 6.22 11.17
CA LEU A 160 -8.74 7.49 10.67
C LEU A 160 -8.95 7.45 9.15
N ALA A 161 -7.98 6.93 8.39
CA ALA A 161 -8.11 6.78 6.94
C ALA A 161 -9.25 5.82 6.55
N LEU A 162 -9.41 4.72 7.27
CA LEU A 162 -10.52 3.78 7.08
C LEU A 162 -11.87 4.45 7.37
N ILE A 163 -12.01 5.13 8.51
CA ILE A 163 -13.24 5.84 8.89
C ILE A 163 -13.58 6.90 7.85
N ALA A 164 -12.60 7.72 7.44
CA ALA A 164 -12.80 8.75 6.42
C ALA A 164 -13.23 8.15 5.08
N CYS A 165 -12.58 7.08 4.65
CA CYS A 165 -12.92 6.36 3.43
C CYS A 165 -14.36 5.81 3.51
N SER A 166 -14.69 5.04 4.54
CA SER A 166 -16.03 4.49 4.76
C SER A 166 -17.11 5.58 4.83
N PHE A 167 -16.86 6.66 5.57
CA PHE A 167 -17.81 7.77 5.69
C PHE A 167 -18.04 8.46 4.34
N SER A 168 -16.99 8.65 3.54
CA SER A 168 -17.12 9.23 2.21
C SER A 168 -17.96 8.37 1.26
N PHE A 169 -17.89 7.04 1.36
CA PHE A 169 -18.79 6.15 0.61
C PHE A 169 -20.24 6.27 1.07
N ILE A 170 -20.48 6.36 2.39
CA ILE A 170 -21.83 6.56 2.93
C ILE A 170 -22.42 7.89 2.42
N LEU A 171 -21.62 8.96 2.41
CA LEU A 171 -22.06 10.27 1.90
C LEU A 171 -22.42 10.23 0.41
N ILE A 172 -21.69 9.48 -0.40
CA ILE A 172 -22.03 9.29 -1.81
C ILE A 172 -23.40 8.64 -1.94
N GLU A 173 -23.65 7.55 -1.20
CA GLU A 173 -24.93 6.85 -1.27
C GLU A 173 -26.09 7.77 -0.86
N LEU A 174 -25.90 8.59 0.18
CA LEU A 174 -26.88 9.59 0.62
C LEU A 174 -27.08 10.75 -0.37
N THR A 175 -26.11 11.02 -1.24
CA THR A 175 -26.16 12.15 -2.20
C THR A 175 -26.38 11.69 -3.64
N LYS A 176 -26.60 10.38 -3.84
CA LYS A 176 -26.71 9.74 -5.15
C LYS A 176 -27.78 10.39 -6.04
N ASP A 177 -28.98 10.61 -5.50
CA ASP A 177 -30.09 11.24 -6.25
C ASP A 177 -29.74 12.65 -6.75
N LYS A 178 -28.99 13.42 -5.96
CA LYS A 178 -28.52 14.75 -6.37
C LYS A 178 -27.45 14.66 -7.46
N ILE A 179 -26.50 13.74 -7.31
CA ILE A 179 -25.45 13.52 -8.30
C ILE A 179 -26.06 13.08 -9.64
N GLU A 180 -27.03 12.17 -9.63
CA GLU A 180 -27.74 11.72 -10.82
C GLU A 180 -28.59 12.85 -11.45
N TYR A 181 -29.29 13.64 -10.63
CA TYR A 181 -30.05 14.80 -11.10
C TYR A 181 -29.16 15.83 -11.82
N PHE A 182 -28.02 16.20 -11.24
CA PHE A 182 -27.10 17.14 -11.88
C PHE A 182 -26.42 16.55 -13.11
N ALA A 183 -26.09 15.25 -13.11
CA ALA A 183 -25.53 14.58 -14.28
C ALA A 183 -26.49 14.59 -15.49
N ASN A 184 -27.78 14.41 -15.26
CA ASN A 184 -28.79 14.38 -16.32
C ASN A 184 -29.18 15.77 -16.85
N ASN A 185 -29.02 16.82 -16.03
CA ASN A 185 -29.37 18.20 -16.41
C ASN A 185 -28.19 19.05 -16.89
N ALA A 186 -26.97 18.48 -16.94
CA ALA A 186 -25.77 19.13 -17.46
C ALA A 186 -25.57 18.93 -18.98
N GLY A 187 -26.61 18.44 -19.69
CA GLY A 187 -26.64 18.22 -21.14
C GLY A 187 -27.21 19.41 -21.90
#